data_AF-A0A0R3PA12-F1
#
_entry.id   AF-A0A0R3PA12-F1
#
_cell.length_a   1.000
_cell.length_b   1.000
_cell.length_c   1.000
_cell.angle_alpha   90.00
_cell.angle_beta   90.00
_cell.angle_gamma   90.00
#
_symmetry.space_group_name_H-M   'P 1'
#
loop_
_entity.id
_entity.type
_entity.pdbx_description
1 polymer ?
#
loop_
_entity_poly.entity_id
_entity_poly.type
_entity_poly.pdbx_seq_one_letter_code
_entity_poly.pdbx_strand_id
1 'polypeptide(L)'
;MACSNGGRCIQQWDSIRCDCTLTAHAGDRCQDVATTVLFSAPSTIFFEYPKADRPSTSRDYMLFAFNTARPSGVLLSVDCAVDQDYFTVYLDNGFLQIKYNLGSREHHFGHYTHKLNDDKMHTIR
;
A
#
# COMPACT_ATOMS: atom_id res chain seq x y z
N MET A 1 13.96 14.47 17.44
CA MET A 1 14.07 13.16 16.76
C MET A 1 14.57 13.41 15.34
N ALA A 2 15.51 12.63 14.81
CA ALA A 2 16.15 12.92 13.53
C ALA A 2 15.25 12.66 12.31
N CYS A 3 14.38 11.64 12.41
CA CYS A 3 13.32 11.33 11.44
C CYS A 3 11.97 11.27 12.18
N SER A 4 10.91 11.76 11.55
CA SER A 4 9.56 11.75 12.07
C SER A 4 8.77 10.53 11.61
N ASN A 5 7.59 10.30 12.19
CA ASN A 5 6.56 9.37 11.69
C ASN A 5 7.03 7.95 11.37
N GLY A 6 7.97 7.41 12.17
CA GLY A 6 8.49 6.06 12.00
C GLY A 6 9.49 5.90 10.84
N GLY A 7 9.94 7.00 10.23
CA GLY A 7 10.98 6.98 9.20
C GLY A 7 12.29 6.37 9.71
N ARG A 8 12.94 5.55 8.88
CA ARG A 8 14.19 4.90 9.26
C ARG A 8 15.35 5.89 9.17
N CYS A 9 16.00 6.13 10.29
CA CYS A 9 17.18 6.97 10.38
C CYS A 9 18.42 6.23 9.87
N ILE A 10 19.06 6.75 8.83
CA ILE A 10 20.25 6.17 8.21
C ILE A 10 21.41 7.15 8.41
N GLN A 11 22.38 6.74 9.22
CA GLN A 11 23.62 7.50 9.41
C GLN A 11 24.44 7.49 8.12
N GLN A 12 24.83 8.67 7.65
CA GLN A 12 25.81 8.87 6.59
C GLN A 12 27.15 9.28 7.21
N TRP A 13 28.15 9.56 6.38
CA TRP A 13 29.50 9.90 6.84
C TRP A 13 29.54 11.20 7.69
N ASP A 14 28.80 12.24 7.30
CA ASP A 14 28.74 13.56 7.97
C ASP A 14 27.30 14.04 8.27
N SER A 15 26.30 13.23 7.95
CA SER A 15 24.90 13.66 7.92
C SER A 15 23.96 12.50 8.24
N ILE A 16 22.67 12.81 8.35
CA ILE A 16 21.61 11.83 8.56
C ILE A 16 20.65 11.93 7.37
N ARG A 17 20.25 10.79 6.84
CA ARG A 17 19.18 10.68 5.85
C ARG A 17 18.03 9.86 6.42
N CYS A 18 16.80 10.29 6.15
CA CYS A 18 15.60 9.53 6.49
C CYS A 18 15.12 8.71 5.28
N ASP A 19 14.74 7.46 5.53
CA ASP A 19 14.06 6.60 4.56
C ASP A 19 12.58 6.51 4.94
N CYS A 20 11.74 7.19 4.14
CA CYS A 20 10.30 7.31 4.34
C CYS A 20 9.50 6.30 3.51
N THR A 21 10.16 5.42 2.74
CA THR A 21 9.52 4.53 1.74
C THR A 21 8.43 3.64 2.33
N LEU A 22 8.64 3.18 3.58
CA LEU A 22 7.66 2.38 4.32
C LEU A 22 7.02 3.20 5.43
N THR A 23 6.62 4.44 5.09
CA THR A 23 5.82 5.35 5.91
C THR A 23 4.77 6.03 5.04
N ALA A 24 3.65 6.46 5.63
CA ALA A 24 2.64 7.27 4.94
C ALA A 24 3.03 8.76 4.81
N HIS A 25 4.33 9.05 4.84
CA HIS A 25 4.90 10.39 4.95
C HIS A 25 6.05 10.62 3.96
N ALA A 26 6.33 11.88 3.70
CA ALA A 26 7.34 12.34 2.75
C ALA A 26 8.19 13.48 3.32
N GLY A 27 9.10 14.01 2.50
CA GLY A 27 10.05 15.06 2.87
C GLY A 27 11.33 14.50 3.49
N ASP A 28 12.34 15.36 3.62
CA ASP A 28 13.71 14.96 4.02
C ASP A 28 13.79 14.28 5.38
N ARG A 29 12.82 14.54 6.26
CA ARG A 29 12.71 13.94 7.60
C ARG A 29 11.38 13.23 7.83
N CYS A 30 10.67 12.85 6.77
CA CYS A 30 9.35 12.21 6.84
C CYS A 30 8.30 13.04 7.61
N GLN A 31 8.40 14.37 7.57
CA GLN A 31 7.52 15.29 8.29
C GLN A 31 6.24 15.62 7.53
N ASP A 32 6.27 15.52 6.21
CA ASP A 32 5.16 15.91 5.35
C ASP A 32 4.23 14.72 5.12
N VAL A 33 2.96 14.98 4.84
CA VAL A 33 2.03 13.93 4.42
C VAL A 33 2.40 13.50 3.01
N ALA A 34 2.40 12.18 2.74
CA ALA A 34 2.64 11.68 1.40
C ALA A 34 1.54 12.13 0.41
N THR A 35 1.83 12.06 -0.89
CA THR A 35 0.86 12.39 -1.95
C THR A 35 -0.47 11.67 -1.69
N THR A 36 -1.54 12.45 -1.52
CA THR A 36 -2.87 11.95 -1.14
C THR A 36 -3.85 12.22 -2.27
N VAL A 37 -4.71 11.25 -2.56
CA VAL A 37 -5.76 11.36 -3.58
C VAL A 37 -7.13 11.11 -2.97
N LEU A 38 -8.11 11.92 -3.38
CA LEU A 38 -9.51 11.76 -3.01
C LEU A 38 -10.28 11.04 -4.13
N PHE A 39 -10.99 9.97 -3.77
CA PHE A 39 -11.83 9.19 -4.69
C PHE A 39 -13.32 9.57 -4.50
N SER A 40 -13.89 10.34 -5.42
CA SER A 40 -15.24 10.95 -5.28
C SER A 40 -16.34 10.42 -6.24
N ALA A 41 -16.04 9.41 -7.06
CA ALA A 41 -16.94 8.64 -7.93
C ALA A 41 -16.30 7.25 -8.14
N PRO A 42 -16.87 6.26 -8.87
CA PRO A 42 -16.04 5.13 -9.31
C PRO A 42 -14.84 5.69 -10.06
N SER A 43 -13.68 5.61 -9.42
CA SER A 43 -12.44 6.25 -9.83
C SER A 43 -11.32 5.30 -9.45
N THR A 44 -10.36 5.18 -10.36
CA THR A 44 -9.24 4.25 -10.24
C THR A 44 -8.01 4.95 -10.77
N ILE A 45 -6.92 4.85 -10.03
CA ILE A 45 -5.59 5.19 -10.54
C ILE A 45 -4.99 3.88 -11.02
N PHE A 46 -4.54 3.84 -12.27
CA PHE A 46 -3.84 2.68 -12.82
C PHE A 46 -2.44 3.10 -13.26
N PHE A 47 -1.50 2.19 -13.07
CA PHE A 47 -0.15 2.30 -13.61
C PHE A 47 0.14 1.01 -14.39
N GLU A 48 0.47 1.15 -15.67
CA GLU A 48 0.87 0.02 -16.51
C GLU A 48 2.37 0.08 -16.78
N TYR A 49 3.09 -0.98 -16.40
CA TYR A 49 4.49 -1.11 -16.76
C TYR A 49 4.66 -1.24 -18.28
N PRO A 50 5.63 -0.53 -18.88
CA PRO A 50 6.08 -0.82 -20.23
C PRO A 50 6.41 -2.31 -20.37
N LYS A 51 6.05 -2.92 -21.50
CA LYS A 51 6.19 -4.38 -21.69
C LYS A 51 7.59 -4.91 -21.39
N ALA A 52 8.63 -4.13 -21.70
CA ALA A 52 10.02 -4.49 -21.47
C ALA A 52 10.47 -4.40 -20.00
N ASP A 53 9.76 -3.61 -19.18
CA ASP A 53 10.13 -3.29 -17.79
C ASP A 53 9.20 -3.98 -16.78
N ARG A 54 8.38 -4.94 -17.21
CA ARG A 54 7.45 -5.68 -16.34
C ARG A 54 8.26 -6.50 -15.33
N PRO A 55 8.18 -6.19 -14.02
CA PRO A 55 8.98 -6.88 -13.03
C PRO A 55 8.41 -8.27 -12.72
N SER A 56 9.30 -9.21 -12.39
CA SER A 56 8.95 -10.48 -11.74
C SER A 56 9.75 -10.56 -10.44
N THR A 57 9.04 -10.64 -9.32
CA THR A 57 9.60 -10.49 -7.98
C THR A 57 9.32 -11.71 -7.12
N SER A 58 10.21 -12.00 -6.17
CA SER A 58 10.03 -13.03 -5.15
C SER A 58 9.74 -12.46 -3.76
N ARG A 59 9.82 -11.13 -3.63
CA ARG A 59 9.56 -10.40 -2.40
C ARG A 59 9.17 -8.97 -2.72
N ASP A 60 7.97 -8.60 -2.28
CA ASP A 60 7.43 -7.26 -2.45
C ASP A 60 7.18 -6.62 -1.08
N TYR A 61 7.36 -5.30 -1.03
CA TYR A 61 7.01 -4.49 0.12
C TYR A 61 6.06 -3.40 -0.38
N MET A 62 4.90 -3.29 0.25
CA MET A 62 3.88 -2.31 -0.12
C MET A 62 3.49 -1.53 1.13
N LEU A 63 3.26 -0.23 0.98
CA LEU A 63 2.67 0.56 2.03
C LEU A 63 1.76 1.62 1.42
N PHE A 64 0.56 1.73 1.98
CA PHE A 64 -0.36 2.81 1.69
C PHE A 64 -1.17 3.15 2.94
N ALA A 65 -1.71 4.36 2.96
CA ALA A 65 -2.65 4.79 3.99
C ALA A 65 -3.98 5.18 3.35
N PHE A 66 -5.06 4.90 4.07
CA PHE A 66 -6.40 5.24 3.62
C PHE A 66 -7.29 5.55 4.82
N ASN A 67 -8.35 6.32 4.56
CA ASN A 67 -9.50 6.44 5.43
C ASN A 67 -10.77 6.36 4.60
N THR A 68 -11.81 5.72 5.13
CA THR A 68 -13.09 5.57 4.43
C THR A 68 -14.21 5.22 5.39
N ALA A 69 -15.44 5.62 5.07
CA ALA A 69 -16.66 5.11 5.71
C ALA A 69 -17.22 3.90 4.94
N ARG A 70 -16.77 3.67 3.70
CA ARG A 70 -17.31 2.60 2.85
C ARG A 70 -16.87 1.23 3.39
N PRO A 71 -17.80 0.29 3.64
CA PRO A 71 -17.46 -0.99 4.24
C PRO A 71 -16.79 -1.96 3.26
N SER A 72 -16.95 -1.76 1.95
CA SER A 72 -16.38 -2.63 0.93
C SER A 72 -15.83 -1.84 -0.25
N GLY A 73 -14.75 -2.35 -0.85
CA GLY A 73 -14.09 -1.76 -2.01
C GLY A 73 -12.65 -2.23 -2.16
N VAL A 74 -12.14 -2.24 -3.39
CA VAL A 74 -10.72 -2.53 -3.67
C VAL A 74 -9.88 -1.31 -3.28
N LEU A 75 -8.80 -1.56 -2.55
CA LEU A 75 -7.84 -0.53 -2.12
C LEU A 75 -6.60 -0.52 -3.02
N LEU A 76 -6.09 -1.71 -3.37
CA LEU A 76 -4.93 -1.90 -4.23
C LEU A 76 -5.11 -3.23 -4.99
N SER A 77 -4.78 -3.23 -6.27
CA SER A 77 -4.64 -4.46 -7.07
C SER A 77 -3.38 -4.37 -7.92
N VAL A 78 -2.62 -5.45 -7.95
CA VAL A 78 -1.49 -5.67 -8.84
C VAL A 78 -1.84 -6.90 -9.67
N ASP A 79 -1.88 -6.73 -10.98
CA ASP A 79 -2.34 -7.76 -11.92
C ASP A 79 -1.26 -8.01 -12.97
N CYS A 80 -0.91 -9.28 -13.19
CA CYS A 80 -0.05 -9.68 -14.30
C CYS A 80 -0.90 -9.80 -15.57
N ALA A 81 -0.51 -9.09 -16.63
CA ALA A 81 -1.23 -9.14 -17.91
C ALA A 81 -0.86 -10.36 -18.78
N VAL A 82 0.13 -11.15 -18.37
CA VAL A 82 0.66 -12.28 -19.16
C VAL A 82 0.20 -13.61 -18.59
N ASP A 83 0.34 -13.76 -17.26
CA ASP A 83 -0.08 -14.94 -16.52
C ASP A 83 -1.28 -14.61 -15.61
N GLN A 84 -1.86 -15.60 -14.94
CA GLN A 84 -3.02 -15.41 -14.05
C GLN A 84 -2.63 -14.98 -12.63
N ASP A 85 -1.49 -14.30 -12.50
CA ASP A 85 -0.94 -13.86 -11.23
C ASP A 85 -1.51 -12.50 -10.84
N TYR A 86 -1.95 -12.38 -9.59
CA TYR A 86 -2.49 -11.14 -9.06
C TYR A 86 -2.34 -11.09 -7.54
N PHE A 87 -2.38 -9.87 -7.01
CA PHE A 87 -2.42 -9.58 -5.59
C PHE A 87 -3.35 -8.40 -5.34
N THR A 88 -4.40 -8.62 -4.54
CA THR A 88 -5.44 -7.62 -4.30
C THR A 88 -5.67 -7.44 -2.80
N VAL A 89 -5.67 -6.18 -2.36
CA VAL A 89 -6.05 -5.74 -1.02
C VAL A 89 -7.37 -5.00 -1.11
N TYR A 90 -8.35 -5.40 -0.30
CA TYR A 90 -9.69 -4.84 -0.35
C TYR A 90 -10.35 -4.84 1.04
N LEU A 91 -11.40 -4.05 1.19
CA LEU A 91 -12.30 -4.13 2.34
C LEU A 91 -13.50 -5.01 1.99
N ASP A 92 -13.90 -5.83 2.95
CA ASP A 92 -15.20 -6.50 2.96
C ASP A 92 -15.83 -6.38 4.35
N ASN A 93 -17.06 -5.85 4.40
CA ASN A 93 -17.81 -5.62 5.65
C ASN A 93 -17.02 -4.81 6.71
N GLY A 94 -16.14 -3.93 6.25
CA GLY A 94 -15.26 -3.10 7.07
C GLY A 94 -13.94 -3.76 7.44
N PHE A 95 -13.74 -5.03 7.13
CA PHE A 95 -12.52 -5.78 7.47
C PHE A 95 -11.55 -5.83 6.29
N LEU A 96 -10.26 -5.74 6.59
CA LEU A 96 -9.22 -5.86 5.58
C LEU A 96 -9.11 -7.30 5.10
N GLN A 97 -9.10 -7.47 3.78
CA GLN A 97 -8.97 -8.75 3.09
C GLN A 97 -7.84 -8.66 2.06
N ILE A 98 -7.16 -9.78 1.88
CA ILE A 98 -6.10 -9.96 0.89
C ILE A 98 -6.40 -11.24 0.12
N LYS A 99 -6.40 -11.14 -1.21
CA LYS A 99 -6.59 -12.26 -2.13
C LYS A 99 -5.50 -12.23 -3.19
N TYR A 100 -4.84 -13.36 -3.42
CA TYR A 100 -3.74 -13.43 -4.38
C TYR A 100 -3.59 -14.80 -5.02
N ASN A 101 -3.00 -14.84 -6.22
CA ASN A 101 -2.49 -16.03 -6.90
C ASN A 101 -1.12 -15.68 -7.50
N LEU A 102 -0.11 -16.51 -7.25
CA LEU A 102 1.27 -16.31 -7.71
C LEU A 102 1.80 -17.60 -8.36
N GLY A 103 1.04 -18.15 -9.30
CA GLY A 103 1.41 -19.33 -10.08
C GLY A 103 0.98 -20.69 -9.53
N SER A 104 0.11 -20.74 -8.51
CA SER A 104 -0.38 -22.02 -7.97
C SER A 104 -1.90 -22.06 -7.86
N ARG A 105 -2.45 -21.55 -6.76
CA ARG A 105 -3.88 -21.41 -6.53
C ARG A 105 -4.17 -20.10 -5.84
N GLU A 106 -5.45 -19.76 -5.80
CA GLU A 106 -5.92 -18.64 -5.02
C GLU A 106 -5.72 -18.88 -3.51
N HIS A 107 -5.15 -17.88 -2.85
CA HIS A 107 -5.06 -17.76 -1.42
C HIS A 107 -5.87 -16.54 -0.97
N HIS A 108 -6.57 -16.68 0.16
CA HIS A 108 -7.36 -15.63 0.77
C HIS A 108 -7.04 -15.56 2.26
N PHE A 109 -6.72 -14.36 2.73
CA PHE A 109 -6.49 -14.04 4.13
C PHE A 109 -7.31 -12.82 4.54
N GLY A 110 -7.94 -12.87 5.71
CA GLY A 110 -8.72 -11.76 6.25
C GLY A 110 -8.23 -11.36 7.64
N HIS A 111 -8.16 -10.05 7.89
CA HIS A 111 -7.87 -9.49 9.21
C HIS A 111 -9.18 -9.01 9.85
N TYR A 112 -9.73 -9.81 10.76
CA TYR A 112 -11.07 -9.63 11.33
C TYR A 112 -11.09 -9.00 12.73
N THR A 113 -9.97 -8.44 13.21
CA THR A 113 -9.87 -7.91 14.58
C THR A 113 -10.51 -6.53 14.71
N HIS A 114 -10.29 -5.65 13.73
CA HIS A 114 -10.74 -4.27 13.76
C HIS A 114 -11.35 -3.88 12.41
N LYS A 115 -12.50 -3.20 12.46
CA LYS A 115 -13.08 -2.56 11.28
C LYS A 115 -12.29 -1.29 10.95
N LEU A 116 -11.96 -1.11 9.68
CA LEU A 116 -11.18 0.01 9.17
C LEU A 116 -12.04 1.06 8.45
N ASN A 117 -13.36 0.87 8.40
CA ASN A 117 -14.30 1.80 7.77
C ASN A 117 -14.85 2.84 8.75
N ASP A 118 -14.01 3.39 9.62
CA ASP A 118 -14.37 4.30 10.71
C ASP A 118 -13.97 5.77 10.45
N ASP A 119 -13.69 6.12 9.19
CA ASP A 119 -13.20 7.43 8.73
C ASP A 119 -11.87 7.90 9.34
N LYS A 120 -11.20 7.06 10.14
CA LYS A 120 -9.86 7.34 10.64
C LYS A 120 -8.80 6.87 9.66
N MET A 121 -7.62 7.47 9.76
CA MET A 121 -6.48 7.10 8.94
C MET A 121 -5.89 5.78 9.42
N HIS A 122 -5.78 4.82 8.50
CA HIS A 122 -5.13 3.52 8.72
C HIS A 122 -3.94 3.38 7.78
N THR A 123 -2.88 2.71 8.22
CA THR A 123 -1.71 2.38 7.39
C THR A 123 -1.60 0.87 7.24
N ILE A 124 -1.51 0.40 6.00
CA ILE A 124 -1.31 -1.01 5.64
C ILE A 124 0.15 -1.20 5.21
N ARG A 125 0.81 -2.25 5.70
CA ARG A 125 2.20 -2.60 5.42
C ARG A 125 2.38 -4.11 5.33
#